data_AF-W1YQU8-F1
#
_entry.id   AF-W1YQU8-F1
#
_cell.length_a   1.000
_cell.length_b   1.000
_cell.length_c   1.000
_cell.angle_alpha   90.00
_cell.angle_beta   90.00
_cell.angle_gamma   90.00
#
_symmetry.space_group_name_H-M   'P 1'
#
loop_
_entity.id
_entity.type
_entity.pdbx_description
1 polymer ?
#
loop_
_entity_poly.entity_id
_entity_poly.type
_entity_poly.pdbx_seq_one_letter_code
_entity_poly.pdbx_strand_id
1 'polypeptide(L)'
;SIIFWSLGNESGTGRNLAAMSQWIHERDHQRLVHYEADFAGQYTDVHSRMYPTLEEVAAVVERDPASPAGTGPVALSGIPASRLSPGQAAHVRTLPYVMCESLHAMGT
;
A
#
# COMPACT_ATOMS: atom_id res chain seq x y z
N SER A 1 -13.91 12.25 13.08
CA SER A 1 -13.04 12.60 11.93
C SER A 1 -12.07 11.48 11.60
N ILE A 2 -11.49 10.75 12.56
CA ILE A 2 -10.55 9.63 12.29
C ILE A 2 -11.27 8.50 11.53
N ILE A 3 -10.76 8.18 10.34
CA ILE A 3 -11.25 7.10 9.48
C ILE A 3 -10.27 5.92 9.37
N PHE A 4 -8.95 6.15 9.50
CA PHE A 4 -7.91 5.11 9.49
C PHE A 4 -7.05 5.17 10.75
N TRP A 5 -6.48 4.03 11.13
CA TRP A 5 -5.34 3.94 12.04
C TRP A 5 -4.07 3.66 11.24
N SER A 6 -2.96 4.34 11.56
CA SER A 6 -1.67 3.99 10.97
C SER A 6 -0.76 3.28 11.97
N LEU A 7 -0.05 2.24 11.51
CA LEU A 7 0.88 1.48 12.35
C LEU A 7 2.17 2.25 12.67
N GLY A 8 2.46 3.33 11.95
CA GLY A 8 3.69 4.10 12.06
C GLY A 8 4.17 4.55 10.68
N ASN A 9 5.47 4.88 10.57
CA ASN A 9 6.09 5.33 9.32
C ASN A 9 7.48 4.69 9.17
N GLU A 10 7.87 4.32 7.94
CA GLU A 10 9.24 3.91 7.54
C GLU A 10 9.96 2.97 8.53
N SER A 11 9.21 2.04 9.13
CA SER A 11 9.72 1.17 10.21
C SER A 11 9.99 -0.26 9.71
N GLY A 12 10.19 -0.41 8.39
CA GLY A 12 10.36 -1.71 7.73
C GLY A 12 9.09 -2.57 7.79
N THR A 13 9.25 -3.89 7.79
CA THR A 13 8.13 -4.84 7.94
C THR A 13 8.52 -5.94 8.93
N GLY A 14 7.55 -6.50 9.65
CA GLY A 14 7.82 -7.60 10.57
C GLY A 14 6.67 -7.96 11.49
N ARG A 15 6.87 -9.02 12.28
CA ARG A 15 5.84 -9.63 13.13
C ARG A 15 5.19 -8.68 14.12
N ASN A 16 5.92 -7.68 14.61
CA ASN A 16 5.40 -6.74 15.60
C ASN A 16 4.35 -5.81 14.96
N LEU A 17 4.60 -5.34 13.73
CA LEU A 17 3.65 -4.53 12.97
C LEU A 17 2.40 -5.34 12.60
N ALA A 18 2.57 -6.59 12.20
CA ALA A 18 1.45 -7.50 11.95
C ALA A 18 0.60 -7.72 13.22
N ALA A 19 1.24 -7.92 14.38
CA ALA A 19 0.54 -8.06 15.66
C ALA A 19 -0.19 -6.76 16.08
N MET A 20 0.39 -5.59 15.80
CA MET A 20 -0.28 -4.30 16.03
C MET A 20 -1.53 -4.16 15.16
N SER A 21 -1.44 -4.54 13.87
CA SER A 21 -2.60 -4.55 12.97
C SER A 21 -3.72 -5.45 13.49
N GLN A 22 -3.38 -6.69 13.82
CA GLN A 22 -4.32 -7.65 14.39
C GLN A 22 -4.98 -7.10 15.65
N TRP A 23 -4.20 -6.53 16.58
CA TRP A 23 -4.73 -5.94 17.80
C TRP A 23 -5.72 -4.80 17.50
N ILE A 24 -5.42 -3.94 16.51
CA ILE A 24 -6.33 -2.87 16.10
C ILE A 24 -7.63 -3.45 15.55
N HIS A 25 -7.58 -4.45 14.67
CA HIS A 25 -8.77 -5.09 14.11
C HIS A 25 -9.63 -5.77 15.18
N GLU A 26 -9.01 -6.38 16.20
CA GLU A 26 -9.72 -6.95 17.35
C GLU A 26 -10.38 -5.86 18.21
N ARG A 27 -9.76 -4.68 18.32
CA ARG A 27 -10.21 -3.59 19.20
C ARG A 27 -11.22 -2.64 18.56
N ASP A 28 -11.11 -2.40 17.26
CA ASP A 28 -11.88 -1.43 16.47
C ASP A 28 -12.06 -1.91 15.04
N HIS A 29 -13.19 -2.57 14.76
CA HIS A 29 -13.55 -3.08 13.43
C HIS A 29 -14.17 -2.01 12.52
N GLN A 30 -14.29 -0.75 12.95
CA GLN A 30 -14.94 0.30 12.17
C GLN A 30 -13.97 1.11 11.30
N ARG A 31 -12.66 0.97 11.52
CA ARG A 31 -11.62 1.75 10.85
C ARG A 31 -10.62 0.85 10.16
N LEU A 32 -10.10 1.33 9.04
CA LEU A 32 -9.07 0.63 8.27
C LEU A 32 -7.69 0.84 8.90
N VAL A 33 -6.82 -0.14 8.74
CA VAL A 33 -5.40 -0.09 9.11
C VAL A 33 -4.55 0.28 7.88
N HIS A 34 -3.73 1.31 8.05
CA HIS A 34 -2.81 1.86 7.05
C HIS A 34 -1.35 1.69 7.48
N TYR A 35 -0.50 1.20 6.58
CA TYR A 35 0.94 1.28 6.74
C TYR A 35 1.64 1.10 5.40
N GLU A 36 2.53 2.02 5.04
CA GLU A 36 3.09 2.09 3.68
C GLU A 36 4.09 0.96 3.38
N ALA A 37 4.96 0.64 4.35
CA ALA A 37 6.02 -0.33 4.13
C ALA A 37 5.53 -1.80 4.14
N ASP A 38 4.23 -2.04 4.36
CA ASP A 38 3.58 -3.32 4.03
C ASP A 38 3.26 -3.37 2.53
N PHE A 39 4.30 -3.37 1.69
CA PHE A 39 4.15 -3.27 0.24
C PHE A 39 3.28 -4.39 -0.35
N ALA A 40 3.23 -5.56 0.29
CA ALA A 40 2.46 -6.71 -0.14
C ALA A 40 1.03 -6.74 0.44
N GLY A 41 0.63 -5.75 1.24
CA GLY A 41 -0.70 -5.66 1.85
C GLY A 41 -1.05 -6.89 2.70
N GLN A 42 -0.08 -7.44 3.44
CA GLN A 42 -0.27 -8.67 4.20
C GLN A 42 -1.05 -8.46 5.51
N TYR A 43 -0.96 -7.27 6.08
CA TYR A 43 -1.59 -6.92 7.36
C TYR A 43 -2.16 -5.49 7.35
N THR A 44 -2.45 -4.94 6.18
CA THR A 44 -3.05 -3.61 6.01
C THR A 44 -4.26 -3.68 5.08
N ASP A 45 -5.20 -2.76 5.27
CA ASP A 45 -6.47 -2.75 4.53
C ASP A 45 -6.42 -1.85 3.28
N VAL A 46 -5.35 -1.08 3.11
CA VAL A 46 -5.14 -0.15 2.01
C VAL A 46 -3.75 -0.33 1.42
N HIS A 47 -3.63 -0.26 0.10
CA HIS A 47 -2.32 -0.18 -0.54
C HIS A 47 -1.86 1.27 -0.52
N SER A 48 -0.79 1.54 0.22
CA SER A 48 -0.22 2.88 0.36
C SER A 48 1.15 2.96 -0.25
N ARG A 49 1.51 4.14 -0.79
CA ARG A 49 2.85 4.45 -1.32
C ARG A 49 3.24 5.89 -1.00
N MET A 50 4.53 6.10 -0.77
CA MET A 50 5.15 7.42 -0.68
C MET A 50 5.86 7.78 -1.98
N TYR A 51 5.55 8.96 -2.51
CA TYR A 51 6.18 9.55 -3.70
C TYR A 51 6.23 8.64 -4.96
N PRO A 52 5.16 7.92 -5.31
CA PRO A 52 5.15 7.14 -6.55
C PRO A 52 5.20 8.07 -7.77
N THR A 53 5.74 7.58 -8.89
CA THR A 53 5.54 8.25 -10.17
C THR A 53 4.11 8.06 -10.66
N LEU A 54 3.66 8.91 -11.58
CA LEU A 54 2.31 8.79 -12.14
C LEU A 54 2.12 7.46 -12.89
N GLU A 55 3.18 6.94 -13.52
CA GLU A 55 3.16 5.63 -14.17
C GLU A 55 2.98 4.49 -13.17
N GLU A 56 3.61 4.55 -11.99
CA GLU A 56 3.38 3.58 -10.92
C GLU A 56 1.93 3.63 -10.41
N VAL A 57 1.39 4.85 -10.24
CA VAL A 57 -0.02 5.02 -9.83
C VAL A 57 -0.94 4.41 -10.88
N ALA A 58 -0.77 4.76 -12.16
CA ALA A 58 -1.57 4.23 -13.26
C ALA A 58 -1.52 2.70 -13.32
N ALA A 59 -0.34 2.10 -13.16
CA ALA A 59 -0.15 0.64 -13.18
C ALA A 59 -0.90 -0.12 -12.06
N VAL A 60 -1.34 0.57 -11.01
CA VAL A 60 -2.12 0.00 -9.91
C VAL A 60 -3.61 0.35 -10.04
N VAL A 61 -3.94 1.59 -10.37
CA VAL A 61 -5.33 2.08 -10.30
C VAL A 61 -6.12 1.92 -11.60
N GLU A 62 -5.44 1.87 -12.75
CA GLU A 62 -6.12 1.66 -14.03
C GLU A 62 -6.59 0.22 -14.15
N ARG A 63 -7.89 0.05 -14.41
CA ARG A 63 -8.52 -1.26 -14.56
C ARG A 63 -8.77 -1.53 -16.04
N ASP A 64 -8.05 -2.50 -16.58
CA ASP A 64 -8.41 -3.11 -17.86
C ASP A 64 -9.52 -4.15 -17.61
N PRO A 65 -10.73 -3.99 -18.18
CA PRO A 65 -11.79 -4.98 -18.07
C PRO A 65 -11.38 -6.37 -18.58
N ALA A 66 -10.45 -6.44 -19.54
CA ALA A 66 -9.91 -7.69 -20.07
C ALA A 66 -8.80 -8.29 -19.20
N SER A 67 -8.20 -7.50 -18.30
CA SER A 67 -7.16 -7.94 -17.36
C SER A 67 -7.35 -7.33 -15.97
N PRO A 68 -8.37 -7.80 -15.21
CA PRO A 68 -8.76 -7.16 -13.94
C PRO A 68 -7.68 -7.22 -12.85
N ALA A 69 -6.76 -8.19 -12.95
CA ALA A 69 -5.66 -8.37 -12.01
C ALA A 69 -4.42 -7.51 -12.37
N GLY A 70 -4.36 -6.95 -13.58
CA GLY A 70 -3.16 -6.31 -14.13
C GLY A 70 -1.98 -7.28 -14.26
N THR A 71 -1.07 -7.04 -15.21
CA THR A 71 0.09 -7.93 -15.45
C THR A 71 1.44 -7.22 -15.35
N GLY A 72 1.46 -5.96 -14.91
CA GLY A 72 2.67 -5.13 -14.83
C GLY A 72 3.31 -5.04 -13.44
N PRO A 73 4.47 -4.39 -13.33
CA PRO A 73 5.03 -3.99 -12.05
C PRO A 73 4.13 -2.95 -11.37
N VAL A 74 4.09 -2.95 -10.04
CA VAL A 74 3.39 -1.93 -9.23
C VAL A 74 4.34 -0.88 -8.65
N ALA A 75 5.64 -1.00 -8.98
CA ALA A 75 6.66 -0.06 -8.56
C ALA A 75 7.84 -0.04 -9.54
N LEU A 76 8.61 1.05 -9.55
CA LEU A 76 9.84 1.20 -10.31
C LEU A 76 10.92 0.22 -9.85
N SER A 77 11.72 -0.25 -10.80
CA SER A 77 12.87 -1.13 -10.51
C SER A 77 13.83 -0.49 -9.50
N GLY A 78 14.24 -1.27 -8.50
CA GLY A 78 15.17 -0.83 -7.46
C GLY A 78 14.51 -0.36 -6.18
N ILE A 79 13.20 -0.03 -6.22
CA ILE A 79 12.40 0.24 -5.02
C ILE A 79 11.99 -1.10 -4.37
N PRO A 80 11.96 -1.24 -3.03
CA PRO A 80 11.58 -2.50 -2.38
C PRO A 80 10.22 -3.07 -2.84
N ALA A 81 9.23 -2.21 -3.10
CA ALA A 81 7.92 -2.58 -3.65
C ALA A 81 7.99 -3.21 -5.06
N SER A 82 9.11 -3.09 -5.78
CA SER A 82 9.29 -3.72 -7.10
C SER A 82 9.55 -5.22 -7.01
N ARG A 83 9.74 -5.75 -5.80
CA ARG A 83 10.07 -7.16 -5.54
C ARG A 83 8.86 -8.02 -5.24
N LEU A 84 7.65 -7.46 -5.34
CA LEU A 84 6.42 -8.23 -5.15
C LEU A 84 6.31 -9.33 -6.21
N SER A 85 5.89 -10.51 -5.77
CA SER A 85 5.48 -11.59 -6.67
C SER A 85 4.24 -11.18 -7.46
N PRO A 86 3.95 -11.82 -8.61
CA PRO A 86 2.73 -11.57 -9.36
C PRO A 86 1.44 -11.71 -8.52
N GLY A 87 1.41 -12.67 -7.58
CA GLY A 87 0.28 -12.85 -6.67
C GLY A 87 0.12 -11.71 -5.68
N GLN A 88 1.22 -11.19 -5.12
CA GLN A 88 1.19 -10.01 -4.24
C GLN A 88 0.78 -8.75 -5.02
N ALA A 89 1.29 -8.57 -6.24
CA ALA A 89 0.90 -7.47 -7.11
C ALA A 89 -0.60 -7.52 -7.47
N ALA A 90 -1.14 -8.72 -7.74
CA ALA A 90 -2.57 -8.92 -7.97
C ALA A 90 -3.39 -8.61 -6.72
N HIS A 91 -2.93 -9.02 -5.53
CA HIS A 91 -3.60 -8.73 -4.25
C HIS A 91 -3.69 -7.22 -3.98
N VAL A 92 -2.59 -6.49 -4.06
CA VAL A 92 -2.60 -5.04 -3.73
C VAL A 92 -3.47 -4.21 -4.67
N ARG A 93 -3.67 -4.64 -5.92
CA ARG A 93 -4.61 -4.00 -6.87
C ARG A 93 -6.08 -4.17 -6.47
N THR A 94 -6.38 -5.10 -5.58
CA THR A 94 -7.74 -5.24 -5.02
C THR A 94 -8.02 -4.25 -3.90
N LEU A 95 -6.98 -3.69 -3.28
CA LEU A 95 -7.08 -2.78 -2.15
C LEU A 95 -7.30 -1.32 -2.62
N PRO A 96 -7.95 -0.48 -1.81
CA PRO A 96 -7.96 0.96 -2.04
C PRO A 96 -6.53 1.53 -2.07
N TYR A 97 -6.27 2.44 -3.00
CA TYR A 97 -4.95 3.06 -3.17
C TYR A 97 -4.88 4.42 -2.47
N VAL A 98 -3.79 4.67 -1.74
CA VAL A 98 -3.52 5.95 -1.07
C VAL A 98 -2.07 6.38 -1.32
N MET A 99 -1.85 7.66 -1.63
CA MET A 99 -0.53 8.27 -1.58
C MET A 99 -0.38 8.99 -0.23
N CYS A 100 0.20 8.34 0.78
CA CYS A 100 0.30 8.94 2.11
C CYS A 100 1.29 10.11 2.14
N GLU A 101 2.28 10.10 1.24
CA GLU A 101 3.11 11.27 0.93
C GLU A 101 3.24 11.41 -0.59
N SER A 102 3.16 12.64 -1.07
CA SER A 102 3.28 12.97 -2.49
C SER A 102 3.64 14.44 -2.67
N LEU A 103 4.05 14.83 -3.89
CA LEU A 103 4.27 16.23 -4.27
C LEU A 103 5.12 17.02 -3.26
N HIS A 104 6.35 16.52 -3.01
CA HIS A 104 7.24 17.09 -2.01
C HIS A 104 7.39 18.61 -2.21
N ALA A 105 6.95 19.40 -1.23
CA ALA A 105 6.82 20.84 -1.33
C ALA A 105 8.11 21.60 -0.92
N MET A 106 9.29 20.99 -1.14
CA MET A 106 10.54 21.71 -0.91
C MET A 106 10.63 22.87 -1.89
N GLY A 107 11.03 24.03 -1.37
CA GLY A 107 11.07 25.27 -2.13
C GLY A 107 11.83 25.17 -3.45
N THR A 108 11.54 26.13 -4.32
CA THR A 108 12.19 26.34 -5.61
C THR A 108 13.45 27.18 -5.49
#